data_AF-A0A167CN79-F1
#
_entry.id   AF-A0A167CN79-F1
#
_cell.length_a   1.000
_cell.length_b   1.000
_cell.length_c   1.000
_cell.angle_alpha   90.00
_cell.angle_beta   90.00
_cell.angle_gamma   90.00
#
_symmetry.space_group_name_H-M   'P 1'
#
loop_
_entity.id
_entity.type
_entity.pdbx_description
1 polymer ?
#
loop_
_entity_poly.entity_id
_entity_poly.type
_entity_poly.pdbx_seq_one_letter_code
_entity_poly.pdbx_strand_id
1 'polypeptide(L)'
;MPCYDVDDETSYLLFQLQLQDLEDGKQSSKGKNKQDEIYDADFAVETFKSELKSCVLEVMEREKRHCNSCLNTHAFTDVARCPCNHQYCRECLQKLFQTSLTDESLFPLRCWGRPIPINDNLQFLTEKLFGEFHAKTVELSTPNRIYCHEPTCSTLIPKEFIKADIAFCQRCKHNTCVMCKGAEHKDQVCAQDTLTQDLLQIDAANGWQRCFSCRRLVELEHGCNHMTCRCGAEFCYLCGNRWKTCACAHSIEERLYARANVNDNRNAKASFMNSQGRVRRIEREAQILAIDDQRTHDIPRRRSGTSHCRECHDSMPLYINECPRCHIRASRRRQFSQLRATRVVFR
;
A
#
# COMPACT_ATOMS: atom_id res chain seq x y z
N MET A 1 20.11 -43.19 10.70
CA MET A 1 19.39 -41.99 11.18
C MET A 1 18.90 -41.26 9.94
N PRO A 2 17.62 -40.88 9.84
CA PRO A 2 17.15 -40.14 8.68
C PRO A 2 17.80 -38.75 8.71
N CYS A 3 18.69 -38.50 7.75
CA CYS A 3 19.12 -37.18 7.36
C CYS A 3 17.84 -36.44 6.91
N TYR A 4 17.32 -35.55 7.75
CA TYR A 4 16.35 -34.57 7.28
C TYR A 4 17.11 -33.70 6.28
N ASP A 5 16.66 -33.65 5.02
CA ASP A 5 17.07 -32.60 4.08
C ASP A 5 16.66 -31.25 4.70
N VAL A 6 17.60 -30.62 5.40
CA VAL A 6 17.42 -29.29 5.96
C VAL A 6 17.31 -28.33 4.77
N ASP A 7 16.21 -27.58 4.68
CA ASP A 7 16.05 -26.61 3.60
C ASP A 7 17.10 -25.48 3.71
N ASP A 8 17.33 -24.78 2.60
CA ASP A 8 18.37 -23.76 2.50
C ASP A 8 18.09 -22.56 3.43
N GLU A 9 16.82 -22.19 3.71
CA GLU A 9 16.50 -21.17 4.71
C GLU A 9 16.93 -21.62 6.12
N THR A 10 16.60 -22.85 6.50
CA THR A 10 16.97 -23.42 7.80
C THR A 10 18.49 -23.56 7.94
N SER A 11 19.18 -24.00 6.89
CA SER A 11 20.64 -24.11 6.86
C SER A 11 21.31 -22.75 7.04
N TYR A 12 20.83 -21.72 6.34
CA TYR A 12 21.33 -20.36 6.51
C TYR A 12 21.17 -19.85 7.95
N LEU A 13 20.00 -20.07 8.56
CA LEU A 13 19.75 -19.63 9.94
C LEU A 13 20.70 -20.32 10.93
N LEU A 14 20.96 -21.62 10.75
CA LEU A 14 21.92 -22.37 11.58
C LEU A 14 23.33 -21.79 11.47
N PHE A 15 23.81 -21.51 10.24
CA PHE A 15 25.12 -20.91 10.06
C PHE A 15 25.22 -19.50 10.64
N GLN A 16 24.16 -18.69 10.56
CA GLN A 16 24.11 -17.36 11.17
C GLN A 16 24.17 -17.43 12.70
N LEU A 17 23.44 -18.38 13.32
CA LEU A 17 23.50 -18.59 14.78
C LEU A 17 24.90 -19.00 15.23
N GLN A 18 25.55 -19.92 14.52
CA GLN A 18 26.93 -20.32 14.84
C GLN A 18 27.93 -19.15 14.69
N LEU A 19 27.76 -18.31 13.67
CA LEU A 19 28.59 -17.11 13.52
C LEU A 19 28.39 -16.13 14.68
N GLN A 20 27.15 -15.95 15.14
CA GLN A 20 26.82 -15.10 16.30
C GLN A 20 27.46 -15.66 17.58
N ASP A 21 27.37 -16.97 17.83
CA ASP A 21 27.98 -17.62 19.00
C ASP A 21 29.50 -17.40 19.06
N LEU A 22 30.18 -17.45 17.91
CA LEU A 22 31.62 -17.17 17.82
C LEU A 22 31.93 -15.70 18.13
N GLU A 23 31.07 -14.76 17.74
CA GLU A 23 31.24 -13.34 18.01
C GLU A 23 30.99 -13.01 19.49
N ASP A 24 29.95 -13.58 20.08
CA ASP A 24 29.62 -13.41 21.51
C ASP A 24 30.67 -14.07 22.41
N GLY A 25 31.22 -15.21 21.99
CA GLY A 25 32.34 -15.88 22.65
C GLY A 25 33.61 -15.02 22.68
N LYS A 26 33.91 -14.28 21.60
CA LYS A 26 35.02 -13.31 21.56
C LYS A 26 34.79 -12.08 22.42
N GLN A 27 33.55 -11.63 22.57
CA GLN A 27 33.24 -10.48 23.43
C GLN A 27 33.30 -10.85 24.93
N SER A 28 33.03 -12.12 25.26
CA SER A 28 33.05 -12.64 26.62
C SER A 28 34.47 -12.99 27.13
N SER A 29 35.44 -13.19 26.24
CA SER A 29 36.84 -13.46 26.60
C SER A 29 37.59 -12.17 26.99
N LYS A 30 37.23 -11.58 28.13
CA LYS A 30 38.05 -10.54 28.78
C LYS A 30 39.35 -11.14 29.33
N GLY A 31 40.39 -11.08 28.51
CA GLY A 31 41.81 -10.89 28.86
C GLY A 31 42.39 -11.67 30.03
N LYS A 32 43.14 -12.73 29.71
CA LYS A 32 44.29 -13.21 30.51
C LYS A 32 45.44 -13.74 29.64
N ASN A 33 45.72 -13.15 28.48
CA ASN A 33 46.83 -13.64 27.64
C ASN A 33 47.95 -12.60 27.50
N LYS A 34 49.18 -13.06 27.74
CA LYS A 34 50.43 -12.33 27.51
C LYS A 34 50.52 -11.94 26.03
N GLN A 35 50.97 -10.71 25.79
CA GLN A 35 51.26 -10.19 24.46
C GLN A 35 52.29 -11.11 23.77
N ASP A 36 51.97 -11.53 22.54
CA ASP A 36 52.87 -12.07 21.51
C ASP A 36 52.84 -13.57 21.14
N GLU A 37 51.84 -14.37 21.55
CA GLU A 37 51.63 -15.72 20.97
C GLU A 37 50.19 -15.90 20.46
N ILE A 38 50.03 -16.08 19.14
CA ILE A 38 48.76 -16.50 18.52
C ILE A 38 48.56 -17.98 18.87
N TYR A 39 47.58 -18.28 19.72
CA TYR A 39 47.29 -19.65 20.15
C TYR A 39 46.52 -20.42 19.06
N ASP A 40 46.81 -21.72 18.90
CA ASP A 40 46.11 -22.65 17.98
C ASP A 40 44.58 -22.57 18.06
N ALA A 41 44.04 -22.23 19.23
CA ALA A 41 42.62 -22.04 19.46
C ALA A 41 42.03 -20.83 18.70
N ASP A 42 42.73 -19.69 18.67
CA ASP A 42 42.28 -18.50 17.94
C ASP A 42 42.30 -18.75 16.43
N PHE A 43 43.33 -19.46 15.96
CA PHE A 43 43.44 -19.89 14.57
C PHE A 43 42.33 -20.87 14.18
N ALA A 44 42.00 -21.82 15.04
CA ALA A 44 40.87 -22.74 14.83
C ALA A 44 39.53 -21.98 14.77
N VAL A 45 39.30 -20.99 15.64
CA VAL A 45 38.09 -20.15 15.62
C VAL A 45 37.99 -19.34 14.34
N GLU A 46 39.08 -18.71 13.88
CA GLU A 46 39.07 -17.96 12.61
C GLU A 46 38.84 -18.87 11.40
N THR A 47 39.44 -20.07 11.39
CA THR A 47 39.24 -21.04 10.32
C THR A 47 37.78 -21.48 10.26
N PHE A 48 37.19 -21.84 11.40
CA PHE A 48 35.78 -22.23 11.47
C PHE A 48 34.84 -21.07 11.09
N LYS A 49 35.15 -19.84 11.51
CA LYS A 49 34.42 -18.64 11.07
C LYS A 49 34.47 -18.45 9.56
N SER A 50 35.62 -18.71 8.93
CA SER A 50 35.81 -18.65 7.47
C SER A 50 34.97 -19.73 6.76
N GLU A 51 34.97 -20.97 7.26
CA GLU A 51 34.17 -22.06 6.73
C GLU A 51 32.67 -21.76 6.79
N LEU A 52 32.17 -21.28 7.94
CA LEU A 52 30.77 -20.88 8.09
C LEU A 52 30.36 -19.77 7.11
N LYS A 53 31.23 -18.77 6.89
CA LYS A 53 30.99 -17.73 5.89
C LYS A 53 30.93 -18.30 4.47
N SER A 54 31.76 -19.28 4.14
CA SER A 54 31.70 -19.98 2.85
C SER A 54 30.36 -20.71 2.70
N CYS A 55 29.93 -21.46 3.71
CA CYS A 55 28.65 -22.15 3.70
C CYS A 55 27.46 -21.18 3.51
N VAL A 56 27.50 -20.02 4.16
CA VAL A 56 26.48 -18.96 3.98
C VAL A 56 26.42 -18.49 2.53
N LEU A 57 27.57 -18.21 1.91
CA LEU A 57 27.64 -17.76 0.51
C LEU A 57 27.11 -18.84 -0.45
N GLU A 58 27.46 -20.09 -0.22
CA GLU A 58 26.97 -21.21 -1.04
C GLU A 58 25.46 -21.38 -0.94
N VAL A 59 24.87 -21.28 0.25
CA VAL A 59 23.41 -21.32 0.44
C VAL A 59 22.74 -20.15 -0.28
N MET A 60 23.29 -18.92 -0.14
CA MET A 60 22.76 -17.73 -0.80
C MET A 60 22.82 -17.80 -2.33
N GLU A 61 23.81 -18.50 -2.90
CA GLU A 61 23.93 -18.69 -4.35
C GLU A 61 23.00 -19.80 -4.87
N ARG A 62 22.73 -20.83 -4.07
CA ARG A 62 21.80 -21.91 -4.41
C ARG A 62 20.34 -21.46 -4.39
N GLU A 63 19.93 -20.74 -3.34
CA GLU A 63 18.54 -20.33 -3.19
C GLU A 63 18.30 -18.89 -3.66
N LYS A 64 17.70 -18.74 -4.85
CA LYS A 64 17.34 -17.45 -5.42
C LYS A 64 15.84 -17.25 -5.62
N ARG A 65 15.40 -16.00 -5.49
CA ARG A 65 14.00 -15.58 -5.51
C ARG A 65 13.75 -14.47 -6.52
N HIS A 66 12.55 -14.47 -7.10
CA HIS A 66 12.15 -13.49 -8.12
C HIS A 66 11.43 -12.30 -7.50
N CYS A 67 11.84 -11.09 -7.86
CA CYS A 67 11.19 -9.87 -7.43
C CYS A 67 9.97 -9.53 -8.32
N ASN A 68 8.81 -9.27 -7.71
CA ASN A 68 7.59 -8.93 -8.43
C ASN A 68 7.61 -7.56 -9.12
N SER A 69 8.51 -6.67 -8.70
CA SER A 69 8.62 -5.31 -9.23
C SER A 69 9.58 -5.21 -10.42
N CYS A 70 10.85 -5.62 -10.23
CA CYS A 70 11.87 -5.55 -11.28
C CYS A 70 11.96 -6.81 -12.15
N LEU A 71 11.36 -7.93 -11.73
CA LEU A 71 11.40 -9.23 -12.43
C LEU A 71 12.77 -9.92 -12.44
N ASN A 72 13.74 -9.38 -11.72
CA ASN A 72 15.06 -9.99 -11.57
C ASN A 72 15.09 -10.99 -10.42
N THR A 73 16.11 -11.82 -10.44
CA THR A 73 16.39 -12.87 -9.45
C THR A 73 17.45 -12.37 -8.46
N HIS A 74 17.22 -12.60 -7.18
CA HIS A 74 18.07 -12.13 -6.08
C HIS A 74 18.28 -13.25 -5.06
N ALA A 75 19.35 -13.18 -4.26
CA ALA A 75 19.53 -14.07 -3.12
C ALA A 75 18.32 -13.98 -2.19
N PHE A 76 17.86 -15.10 -1.66
CA PHE A 76 16.63 -15.14 -0.87
C PHE A 76 16.66 -14.23 0.37
N THR A 77 17.85 -13.99 0.93
CA THR A 77 18.12 -13.08 2.05
C THR A 77 17.87 -11.61 1.73
N ASP A 78 17.91 -11.23 0.45
CA ASP A 78 17.64 -9.87 -0.03
C ASP A 78 16.22 -9.71 -0.60
N VAL A 79 15.36 -10.69 -0.36
CA VAL A 79 13.98 -10.71 -0.85
C VAL A 79 12.99 -10.77 0.30
N ALA A 80 12.28 -9.66 0.49
CA ALA A 80 11.17 -9.56 1.41
C ALA A 80 9.94 -10.31 0.92
N ARG A 81 9.28 -11.06 1.81
CA ARG A 81 8.02 -11.75 1.54
C ARG A 81 6.88 -11.01 2.24
N CYS A 82 5.96 -10.47 1.46
CA CYS A 82 4.77 -9.81 2.00
C CYS A 82 3.73 -10.84 2.50
N PRO A 83 2.75 -10.45 3.34
CA PRO A 83 1.66 -11.35 3.80
C PRO A 83 0.76 -11.93 2.70
N CYS A 84 0.89 -11.40 1.48
CA CYS A 84 0.26 -11.84 0.25
C CYS A 84 1.10 -12.91 -0.51
N ASN A 85 2.23 -13.37 0.05
CA ASN A 85 3.27 -14.21 -0.54
C ASN A 85 4.04 -13.61 -1.73
N HIS A 86 3.74 -12.38 -2.15
CA HIS A 86 4.57 -11.70 -3.13
C HIS A 86 5.93 -11.30 -2.53
N GLN A 87 6.93 -11.40 -3.39
CA GLN A 87 8.33 -11.19 -3.10
C GLN A 87 8.84 -9.89 -3.72
N TYR A 88 9.61 -9.10 -2.97
CA TYR A 88 10.24 -7.86 -3.42
C TYR A 88 11.70 -7.84 -2.99
N CYS A 89 12.62 -7.55 -3.92
CA CYS A 89 14.00 -7.29 -3.54
C CYS A 89 14.11 -6.01 -2.71
N ARG A 90 15.17 -5.92 -1.89
CA ARG A 90 15.50 -4.78 -1.04
C ARG A 90 15.31 -3.43 -1.73
N GLU A 91 15.94 -3.25 -2.89
CA GLU A 91 15.89 -1.99 -3.64
C GLU A 91 14.46 -1.61 -4.07
N CYS A 92 13.71 -2.58 -4.60
CA CYS A 92 12.34 -2.33 -5.05
C CYS A 92 11.40 -2.05 -3.88
N LEU A 93 11.60 -2.72 -2.75
CA LEU A 93 10.82 -2.48 -1.55
C LEU A 93 11.11 -1.08 -0.98
N GLN A 94 12.38 -0.71 -0.82
CA GLN A 94 12.78 0.63 -0.37
C GLN A 94 12.22 1.73 -1.27
N LYS A 95 12.31 1.54 -2.59
CA LYS A 95 11.73 2.48 -3.56
C LYS A 95 10.23 2.61 -3.41
N LEU A 96 9.53 1.50 -3.11
CA LEU A 96 8.09 1.52 -2.84
C LEU A 96 7.76 2.36 -1.60
N PHE A 97 8.50 2.17 -0.49
CA PHE A 97 8.38 2.98 0.72
C PHE A 97 8.66 4.47 0.44
N GLN A 98 9.78 4.78 -0.22
CA GLN A 98 10.13 6.17 -0.57
C GLN A 98 9.06 6.85 -1.44
N THR A 99 8.54 6.15 -2.45
CA THR A 99 7.52 6.72 -3.35
C THR A 99 6.22 7.00 -2.59
N SER A 100 5.89 6.20 -1.58
CA SER A 100 4.69 6.43 -0.76
C SER A 100 4.81 7.60 0.23
N LEU A 101 6.02 8.09 0.50
CA LEU A 101 6.23 9.30 1.29
C LEU A 101 5.81 10.56 0.54
N THR A 102 5.99 10.56 -0.78
CA THR A 102 5.69 11.71 -1.64
C THR A 102 4.30 11.62 -2.27
N ASP A 103 3.84 10.41 -2.61
CA ASP A 103 2.52 10.19 -3.18
C ASP A 103 1.54 9.63 -2.12
N GLU A 104 0.73 10.53 -1.52
CA GLU A 104 -0.33 10.16 -0.58
C GLU A 104 -1.28 9.09 -1.13
N SER A 105 -1.44 9.00 -2.45
CA SER A 105 -2.35 8.02 -3.03
C SER A 105 -1.79 6.60 -3.06
N LEU A 106 -0.53 6.39 -2.67
CA LEU A 106 0.04 5.06 -2.40
C LEU A 106 -0.13 4.64 -0.93
N PHE A 107 -0.66 5.52 -0.08
CA PHE A 107 -0.86 5.25 1.33
C PHE A 107 -2.28 4.75 1.63
N PRO A 108 -2.47 3.78 2.55
CA PRO A 108 -1.42 2.94 3.15
C PRO A 108 -0.83 1.98 2.12
N LEU A 109 0.46 1.67 2.25
CA LEU A 109 1.15 0.73 1.36
C LEU A 109 0.52 -0.66 1.45
N ARG A 110 0.11 -1.18 0.30
CA ARG A 110 -0.52 -2.50 0.19
C ARG A 110 0.17 -3.33 -0.88
N CYS A 111 0.45 -4.58 -0.53
CA CYS A 111 0.63 -5.64 -1.49
C CYS A 111 -0.75 -6.27 -1.68
N TRP A 112 -1.36 -6.10 -2.85
CA TRP A 112 -2.51 -6.94 -3.21
C TRP A 112 -3.69 -6.91 -2.23
N GLY A 113 -3.95 -5.73 -1.69
CA GLY A 113 -5.05 -5.43 -0.77
C GLY A 113 -4.61 -5.51 0.68
N ARG A 114 -3.57 -6.30 0.94
CA ARG A 114 -3.01 -6.52 2.27
C ARG A 114 -1.98 -5.43 2.58
N PRO A 115 -2.08 -4.73 3.72
CA PRO A 115 -1.04 -3.83 4.16
C PRO A 115 0.32 -4.52 4.14
N ILE A 116 1.37 -3.80 3.72
CA ILE A 116 2.75 -4.27 3.89
C ILE A 116 3.20 -3.78 5.27
N PRO A 117 3.31 -4.68 6.28
CA PRO A 117 3.71 -4.30 7.62
C PRO A 117 5.15 -3.83 7.62
N ILE A 118 5.41 -2.60 8.07
CA ILE A 118 6.78 -2.06 8.07
C ILE A 118 7.71 -2.80 9.04
N ASN A 119 7.19 -3.23 10.20
CA ASN A 119 7.95 -3.90 11.25
C ASN A 119 8.53 -5.24 10.79
N ASP A 120 7.78 -5.99 9.99
CA ASP A 120 8.23 -7.29 9.46
C ASP A 120 9.32 -7.14 8.37
N ASN A 121 9.56 -5.90 7.91
CA ASN A 121 10.46 -5.59 6.81
C ASN A 121 11.66 -4.73 7.24
N LEU A 122 11.90 -4.57 8.55
CA LEU A 122 12.97 -3.72 9.10
C LEU A 122 14.34 -4.03 8.49
N GLN A 123 14.69 -5.31 8.34
CA GLN A 123 15.97 -5.73 7.76
C GLN A 123 16.19 -5.25 6.32
N PHE A 124 15.13 -4.88 5.60
CA PHE A 124 15.18 -4.39 4.23
C PHE A 124 15.14 -2.86 4.13
N LEU A 125 14.95 -2.15 5.23
CA LEU A 125 14.80 -0.70 5.28
C LEU A 125 16.00 -0.07 6.00
N THR A 126 16.36 1.15 5.60
CA THR A 126 17.32 1.94 6.37
C THR A 126 16.61 2.56 7.57
N GLU A 127 17.33 2.79 8.68
CA GLU A 127 16.78 3.46 9.87
C GLU A 127 16.13 4.80 9.54
N LYS A 128 16.76 5.58 8.66
CA LYS A 128 16.24 6.83 8.14
C LYS A 128 14.88 6.65 7.45
N LEU A 129 14.78 5.72 6.50
CA LEU A 129 13.54 5.47 5.75
C LEU A 129 12.44 4.95 6.67
N PHE A 130 12.78 4.10 7.63
CA PHE A 130 11.86 3.62 8.65
C PHE A 130 11.28 4.78 9.47
N GLY A 131 12.14 5.66 10.00
CA GLY A 131 11.71 6.83 10.77
C GLY A 131 10.82 7.78 9.97
N GLU A 132 11.22 8.10 8.73
CA GLU A 132 10.45 8.96 7.82
C GLU A 132 9.07 8.36 7.51
N PHE A 133 9.01 7.06 7.19
CA PHE A 133 7.73 6.39 6.90
C PHE A 133 6.85 6.25 8.12
N HIS A 134 7.42 5.99 9.30
CA HIS A 134 6.64 5.92 10.53
C HIS A 134 6.00 7.27 10.86
N ALA A 135 6.77 8.36 10.79
CA ALA A 135 6.24 9.71 11.00
C ALA A 135 5.16 10.05 9.96
N LYS A 136 5.40 9.73 8.69
CA LYS A 136 4.42 9.96 7.61
C LYS A 136 3.17 9.11 7.76
N THR A 137 3.28 7.91 8.32
CA THR A 137 2.14 7.02 8.60
C THR A 137 1.21 7.64 9.62
N VAL A 138 1.75 8.18 10.71
CA VAL A 138 0.98 8.88 11.75
C VAL A 138 0.26 10.09 11.16
N GLU A 139 0.97 10.89 10.37
CA GLU A 139 0.38 12.00 9.62
C GLU A 139 -0.76 11.51 8.72
N LEU A 140 -0.48 10.64 7.76
CA LEU A 140 -1.43 10.24 6.72
C LEU A 140 -2.63 9.43 7.23
N SER A 141 -2.49 8.74 8.36
CA SER A 141 -3.59 8.04 9.03
C SER A 141 -4.44 8.94 9.91
N THR A 142 -3.96 10.13 10.28
CA THR A 142 -4.73 11.10 11.05
C THR A 142 -5.86 11.71 10.18
N PRO A 143 -7.14 11.57 10.55
CA PRO A 143 -8.24 12.19 9.83
C PRO A 143 -8.27 13.71 10.05
N ASN A 144 -8.70 14.48 9.05
CA ASN A 144 -8.84 15.94 9.09
C ASN A 144 -7.55 16.64 9.57
N ARG A 145 -6.41 16.27 8.98
CA ARG A 145 -5.11 16.87 9.29
C ARG A 145 -5.15 18.39 9.17
N ILE A 146 -4.66 19.07 10.20
CA ILE A 146 -4.43 20.51 10.21
C ILE A 146 -2.92 20.72 10.24
N TYR A 147 -2.43 21.46 9.25
CA TYR A 147 -1.04 21.89 9.18
C TYR A 147 -0.97 23.36 9.53
N CYS A 148 0.16 23.81 10.06
CA CYS A 148 0.39 25.24 10.24
C CYS A 148 0.26 25.97 8.90
N HIS A 149 -0.53 27.05 8.86
CA HIS A 149 -0.72 27.86 7.66
C HIS A 149 0.57 28.53 7.16
N GLU A 150 1.53 28.74 8.06
CA GLU A 150 2.80 29.42 7.75
C GLU A 150 3.62 28.53 6.79
N PRO A 151 3.85 28.96 5.53
CA PRO A 151 4.48 28.11 4.51
C PRO A 151 5.86 27.61 4.92
N THR A 152 6.63 28.45 5.64
CA THR A 152 7.96 28.11 6.15
C THR A 152 7.93 27.07 7.28
N CYS A 153 6.78 26.89 7.93
CA CYS A 153 6.60 25.93 9.02
C CYS A 153 5.92 24.64 8.55
N SER A 154 4.72 24.74 7.94
CA SER A 154 3.89 23.65 7.39
C SER A 154 3.82 22.37 8.25
N THR A 155 4.01 22.49 9.57
CA THR A 155 4.13 21.36 10.48
C THR A 155 2.73 20.86 10.83
N LEU A 156 2.53 19.53 10.83
CA LEU A 156 1.28 18.92 11.29
C LEU A 156 1.03 19.34 12.75
N ILE A 157 -0.18 19.82 13.04
CA ILE A 157 -0.60 20.22 14.38
C ILE A 157 -1.38 19.04 15.00
N PRO A 158 -0.85 18.40 16.07
CA PRO A 158 -1.55 17.35 16.80
C PRO A 158 -2.90 17.81 17.37
N LYS A 159 -3.85 16.89 17.51
CA LYS A 159 -5.24 17.19 17.93
C LYS A 159 -5.31 17.84 19.32
N GLU A 160 -4.35 17.55 20.18
CA GLU A 160 -4.24 18.07 21.54
C GLU A 160 -4.00 19.60 21.55
N PHE A 161 -3.50 20.16 20.45
CA PHE A 161 -3.26 21.59 20.27
C PHE A 161 -4.34 22.27 19.43
N ILE A 162 -5.45 21.57 19.17
CA ILE A 162 -6.62 22.11 18.48
C ILE A 162 -7.70 22.37 19.52
N LYS A 163 -8.11 23.63 19.65
CA LYS A 163 -9.18 24.06 20.58
C LYS A 163 -10.23 24.85 19.80
N ALA A 164 -11.48 24.38 19.86
CA ALA A 164 -12.56 24.86 19.00
C ALA A 164 -12.07 24.87 17.53
N ASP A 165 -12.10 26.02 16.86
CA ASP A 165 -11.73 26.17 15.46
C ASP A 165 -10.30 26.72 15.27
N ILE A 166 -9.46 26.67 16.30
CA ILE A 166 -8.10 27.19 16.28
C ILE A 166 -7.09 26.09 16.61
N ALA A 167 -6.11 25.90 15.71
CA ALA A 167 -4.99 25.00 15.86
C ALA A 167 -3.70 25.77 16.17
N PHE A 168 -3.12 25.54 17.34
CA PHE A 168 -1.90 26.22 17.81
C PHE A 168 -0.64 25.44 17.38
N CYS A 169 0.23 26.05 16.58
CA CYS A 169 1.47 25.42 16.16
C CYS A 169 2.54 25.50 17.26
N GLN A 170 2.97 24.36 17.80
CA GLN A 170 4.02 24.35 18.83
C GLN A 170 5.41 24.75 18.32
N ARG A 171 5.65 24.71 17.01
CA ARG A 171 6.95 25.03 16.39
C ARG A 171 7.14 26.53 16.19
N CYS A 172 6.24 27.18 15.46
CA CYS A 172 6.34 28.61 15.14
C CYS A 172 5.42 29.51 15.98
N LYS A 173 4.61 28.93 16.88
CA LYS A 173 3.67 29.63 17.79
C LYS A 173 2.53 30.39 17.10
N HIS A 174 2.32 30.18 15.79
CA HIS A 174 1.21 30.74 15.04
C HIS A 174 -0.07 29.91 15.18
N ASN A 175 -1.20 30.59 15.07
CA ASN A 175 -2.53 29.99 15.07
C ASN A 175 -3.05 29.79 13.65
N THR A 176 -3.66 28.64 13.42
CA THR A 176 -4.27 28.25 12.15
C THR A 176 -5.75 28.01 12.36
N CYS A 177 -6.60 28.60 11.52
CA CYS A 177 -8.03 28.32 11.51
C CYS A 177 -8.28 26.90 10.99
N VAL A 178 -9.01 26.08 11.74
CA VAL A 178 -9.31 24.68 11.39
C VAL A 178 -10.21 24.60 10.16
N MET A 179 -11.09 25.59 9.96
CA MET A 179 -12.10 25.61 8.90
C MET A 179 -11.49 25.98 7.54
N CYS A 180 -10.77 27.10 7.45
CA CYS A 180 -10.14 27.53 6.20
C CYS A 180 -8.72 27.01 5.99
N LYS A 181 -8.09 26.44 7.03
CA LYS A 181 -6.66 26.06 7.06
C LYS A 181 -5.70 27.24 6.84
N GLY A 182 -6.19 28.48 6.95
CA GLY A 182 -5.42 29.72 6.87
C GLY A 182 -5.06 30.28 8.24
N ALA A 183 -4.57 31.53 8.28
CA ALA A 183 -4.29 32.23 9.54
C ALA A 183 -5.57 32.38 10.41
N GLU A 184 -5.39 32.45 11.73
CA GLU A 184 -6.48 32.76 12.65
C GLU A 184 -7.13 34.11 12.30
N HIS A 185 -8.46 34.12 12.26
CA HIS A 185 -9.27 35.32 12.09
C HIS A 185 -10.32 35.36 13.21
N LYS A 186 -10.36 36.46 13.97
CA LYS A 186 -11.17 36.57 15.20
C LYS A 186 -12.59 37.09 14.96
N ASP A 187 -12.78 37.90 13.91
CA ASP A 187 -14.00 38.74 13.78
C ASP A 187 -14.69 38.62 12.42
N GLN A 188 -14.30 37.66 11.58
CA GLN A 188 -14.91 37.40 10.28
C GLN A 188 -15.46 35.98 10.24
N VAL A 189 -16.70 35.84 9.76
CA VAL A 189 -17.26 34.54 9.37
C VAL A 189 -16.31 33.94 8.35
N CYS A 190 -15.80 32.74 8.63
CA CYS A 190 -14.88 32.03 7.76
C CYS A 190 -15.49 31.94 6.35
N ALA A 191 -14.88 32.54 5.33
CA ALA A 191 -15.42 32.55 3.96
C ALA A 191 -15.58 31.13 3.37
N GLN A 192 -14.87 30.12 3.89
CA GLN A 192 -15.11 28.72 3.54
C GLN A 192 -16.45 28.15 4.04
N ASP A 193 -17.11 28.77 5.02
CA ASP A 193 -18.37 28.25 5.59
C ASP A 193 -19.53 28.32 4.56
N THR A 194 -19.51 29.34 3.68
CA THR A 194 -20.46 29.46 2.56
C THR A 194 -20.10 28.55 1.38
N LEU A 195 -18.81 28.48 0.99
CA LEU A 195 -18.33 27.55 -0.06
C LEU A 195 -18.57 26.07 0.29
N THR A 196 -18.52 25.73 1.59
CA THR A 196 -18.78 24.36 2.05
C THR A 196 -20.25 23.96 1.85
N GLN A 197 -21.18 24.91 1.94
CA GLN A 197 -22.60 24.66 1.68
C GLN A 197 -22.91 24.50 0.19
N ASP A 198 -22.30 25.33 -0.67
CA ASP A 198 -22.46 25.21 -2.13
C ASP A 198 -21.83 23.91 -2.65
N LEU A 199 -20.65 23.53 -2.14
CA LEU A 199 -20.05 22.23 -2.43
C LEU A 199 -20.91 21.08 -1.91
N LEU A 200 -21.51 21.17 -0.72
CA LEU A 200 -22.44 20.16 -0.21
C LEU A 200 -23.70 19.99 -1.10
N GLN A 201 -24.16 21.06 -1.75
CA GLN A 201 -25.27 20.98 -2.72
C GLN A 201 -24.84 20.34 -4.04
N ILE A 202 -23.65 20.70 -4.56
CA ILE A 202 -23.06 20.08 -5.75
C ILE A 202 -22.75 18.60 -5.52
N ASP A 203 -22.31 18.24 -4.31
CA ASP A 203 -22.00 16.86 -3.88
C ASP A 203 -23.22 15.95 -4.04
N ALA A 204 -24.39 16.41 -3.55
CA ALA A 204 -25.64 15.66 -3.65
C ALA A 204 -26.15 15.57 -5.10
N ALA A 205 -26.02 16.66 -5.88
CA ALA A 205 -26.46 16.71 -7.26
C ALA A 205 -25.68 15.78 -8.20
N ASN A 206 -24.38 15.60 -7.94
CA ASN A 206 -23.52 14.68 -8.71
C ASN A 206 -23.45 13.26 -8.13
N GLY A 207 -24.16 13.01 -7.02
CA GLY A 207 -24.18 11.73 -6.33
C GLY A 207 -22.83 11.33 -5.73
N TRP A 208 -21.95 12.29 -5.40
CA TRP A 208 -20.68 12.03 -4.70
C TRP A 208 -20.92 11.72 -3.22
N GLN A 209 -20.03 10.91 -2.64
CA GLN A 209 -20.12 10.53 -1.23
C GLN A 209 -18.88 10.96 -0.44
N ARG A 210 -19.06 11.36 0.82
CA ARG A 210 -17.97 11.70 1.75
C ARG A 210 -17.56 10.46 2.56
N CYS A 211 -16.26 10.23 2.67
CA CYS A 211 -15.74 9.22 3.58
C CYS A 211 -16.09 9.57 5.04
N PHE A 212 -16.66 8.64 5.82
CA PHE A 212 -16.96 8.91 7.24
C PHE A 212 -15.72 9.26 8.07
N SER A 213 -14.55 8.73 7.70
CA SER A 213 -13.31 8.94 8.46
C SER A 213 -12.66 10.27 8.11
N CYS A 214 -12.28 10.48 6.85
CA CYS A 214 -11.50 11.67 6.45
C CYS A 214 -12.29 12.73 5.69
N ARG A 215 -13.62 12.56 5.52
CA ARG A 215 -14.55 13.49 4.86
C ARG A 215 -14.24 13.83 3.39
N ARG A 216 -13.17 13.28 2.81
CA ARG A 216 -12.82 13.40 1.39
C ARG A 216 -13.96 12.90 0.50
N LEU A 217 -14.19 13.62 -0.60
CA LEU A 217 -15.19 13.31 -1.60
C LEU A 217 -14.73 12.19 -2.53
N VAL A 218 -15.63 11.22 -2.71
CA VAL A 218 -15.41 10.03 -3.52
C VAL A 218 -16.57 9.90 -4.49
N GLU A 219 -16.23 9.62 -5.75
CA GLU A 219 -17.16 9.31 -6.83
C GLU A 219 -17.11 7.81 -7.12
N LEU A 220 -18.29 7.23 -7.35
CA LEU A 220 -18.48 5.86 -7.79
C LEU A 220 -19.15 5.84 -9.17
N GLU A 221 -18.36 5.54 -10.19
CA GLU A 221 -18.84 5.47 -11.58
C GLU A 221 -19.57 4.14 -11.87
N HIS A 222 -19.12 3.03 -11.28
CA HIS A 222 -19.67 1.68 -11.50
C HIS A 222 -19.26 0.72 -10.39
N GLY A 223 -20.00 -0.38 -10.19
CA GLY A 223 -19.69 -1.42 -9.19
C GLY A 223 -20.55 -1.37 -7.93
N CYS A 224 -20.09 -2.01 -6.87
CA CYS A 224 -20.79 -2.15 -5.60
C CYS A 224 -20.68 -0.89 -4.71
N ASN A 225 -21.52 -0.81 -3.69
CA ASN A 225 -21.53 0.26 -2.70
C ASN A 225 -20.43 0.10 -1.64
N HIS A 226 -19.57 -0.92 -1.71
CA HIS A 226 -18.43 -1.07 -0.80
C HIS A 226 -17.26 -0.22 -1.24
N MET A 227 -17.07 0.92 -0.58
CA MET A 227 -15.98 1.84 -0.86
C MET A 227 -14.80 1.62 0.06
N THR A 228 -13.59 1.79 -0.48
CA THR A 228 -12.36 1.90 0.31
C THR A 228 -11.75 3.26 0.03
N CYS A 229 -11.79 4.16 1.01
CA CYS A 229 -11.18 5.49 0.88
C CYS A 229 -9.65 5.39 0.85
N ARG A 230 -8.97 6.40 0.29
CA ARG A 230 -7.50 6.53 0.37
C ARG A 230 -6.96 6.56 1.80
N CYS A 231 -7.75 7.01 2.78
CA CYS A 231 -7.34 6.92 4.18
C CYS A 231 -7.37 5.47 4.74
N GLY A 232 -7.79 4.48 3.93
CA GLY A 232 -7.93 3.09 4.32
C GLY A 232 -9.28 2.72 4.93
N ALA A 233 -10.15 3.70 5.21
CA ALA A 233 -11.48 3.45 5.74
C ALA A 233 -12.40 2.78 4.71
N GLU A 234 -13.10 1.72 5.13
CA GLU A 234 -14.11 1.04 4.33
C GLU A 234 -15.52 1.51 4.69
N PHE A 235 -16.31 1.94 3.71
CA PHE A 235 -17.60 2.58 3.94
C PHE A 235 -18.64 2.27 2.84
N CYS A 236 -19.92 2.48 3.15
CA CYS A 236 -21.01 2.33 2.18
C CYS A 236 -21.16 3.61 1.34
N TYR A 237 -21.18 3.50 0.01
CA TYR A 237 -21.37 4.65 -0.88
C TYR A 237 -22.75 5.32 -0.71
N LEU A 238 -23.79 4.55 -0.38
CA LEU A 238 -25.15 5.07 -0.26
C LEU A 238 -25.33 5.96 0.98
N CYS A 239 -24.81 5.52 2.13
CA CYS A 239 -25.04 6.21 3.40
C CYS A 239 -23.79 6.82 4.04
N GLY A 240 -22.60 6.58 3.48
CA GLY A 240 -21.33 7.08 4.04
C GLY A 240 -20.83 6.31 5.26
N ASN A 241 -21.67 5.50 5.92
CA ASN A 241 -21.32 4.79 7.16
C ASN A 241 -20.27 3.70 6.95
N ARG A 242 -19.65 3.28 8.07
CA ARG A 242 -18.69 2.16 8.07
C ARG A 242 -19.27 0.93 7.39
N TRP A 243 -18.46 0.25 6.59
CA TRP A 243 -18.93 -0.91 5.84
C TRP A 243 -19.45 -2.01 6.77
N LYS A 244 -20.55 -2.67 6.36
CA LYS A 244 -21.32 -3.67 7.14
C LYS A 244 -21.98 -3.17 8.42
N THR A 245 -22.09 -1.86 8.64
CA THR A 245 -22.86 -1.30 9.77
C THR A 245 -24.19 -0.69 9.34
N CYS A 246 -24.63 -0.91 8.10
CA CYS A 246 -25.88 -0.40 7.54
C CYS A 246 -26.65 -1.52 6.80
N ALA A 247 -27.97 -1.36 6.66
CA ALA A 247 -28.84 -2.26 5.90
C ALA A 247 -28.97 -1.89 4.40
N CYS A 248 -28.12 -0.98 3.90
CA CYS A 248 -28.13 -0.56 2.51
C CYS A 248 -27.82 -1.74 1.57
N ALA A 249 -28.44 -1.76 0.38
CA ALA A 249 -28.13 -2.74 -0.65
C ALA A 249 -26.64 -2.70 -1.01
N HIS A 250 -26.01 -3.86 -1.15
CA HIS A 250 -24.59 -3.97 -1.48
C HIS A 250 -24.29 -3.52 -2.91
N SER A 251 -25.19 -3.76 -3.86
CA SER A 251 -25.05 -3.35 -5.25
C SER A 251 -26.36 -2.78 -5.79
N ILE A 252 -26.25 -1.84 -6.73
CA ILE A 252 -27.37 -1.39 -7.56
C ILE A 252 -27.23 -2.07 -8.92
N GLU A 253 -28.29 -2.73 -9.37
CA GLU A 253 -28.31 -3.54 -10.59
C GLU A 253 -27.84 -2.74 -11.82
N GLU A 254 -28.34 -1.53 -12.00
CA GLU A 254 -27.96 -0.63 -13.10
C GLU A 254 -26.44 -0.42 -13.20
N ARG A 255 -25.74 -0.30 -12.05
CA ARG A 255 -24.28 -0.11 -12.02
C ARG A 255 -23.52 -1.38 -12.38
N LEU A 256 -24.08 -2.56 -12.09
CA LEU A 256 -23.50 -3.84 -12.50
C LEU A 256 -23.63 -4.02 -14.01
N TYR A 257 -24.79 -3.69 -14.59
CA TYR A 257 -25.01 -3.70 -16.04
C TYR A 257 -24.15 -2.66 -16.76
N ALA A 258 -24.00 -1.45 -16.23
CA ALA A 258 -23.09 -0.45 -16.77
C ALA A 258 -21.64 -0.98 -16.81
N ARG A 259 -21.20 -1.65 -15.74
CA ARG A 259 -19.87 -2.27 -15.69
C ARG A 259 -19.72 -3.40 -16.69
N ALA A 260 -20.71 -4.27 -16.79
CA ALA A 260 -20.74 -5.38 -17.74
C ALA A 260 -20.68 -4.89 -19.20
N ASN A 261 -21.41 -3.82 -19.53
CA ASN A 261 -21.33 -3.16 -20.83
C ASN A 261 -19.93 -2.65 -21.15
N VAL A 262 -19.27 -1.98 -20.19
CA VAL A 262 -17.90 -1.50 -20.38
C VAL A 262 -16.92 -2.66 -20.59
N ASN A 263 -17.11 -3.78 -19.90
CA ASN A 263 -16.29 -4.98 -20.09
C ASN A 263 -16.53 -5.61 -21.47
N ASP A 264 -17.78 -5.72 -21.90
CA ASP A 264 -18.14 -6.28 -23.23
C ASP A 264 -17.63 -5.40 -24.37
N ASN A 265 -17.75 -4.06 -24.28
CA ASN A 265 -17.23 -3.12 -25.28
C ASN A 265 -15.73 -3.25 -25.54
N ARG A 266 -14.96 -3.76 -24.58
CA ARG A 266 -13.51 -4.00 -24.71
C ARG A 266 -13.18 -5.33 -25.36
N ASN A 267 -14.16 -6.21 -25.49
CA ASN A 267 -13.96 -7.53 -26.05
C ASN A 267 -13.95 -7.43 -27.58
N ALA A 268 -12.81 -7.75 -28.20
CA ALA A 268 -12.68 -7.73 -29.67
C ALA A 268 -13.72 -8.62 -30.38
N LYS A 269 -14.25 -9.64 -29.69
CA LYS A 269 -15.29 -10.52 -30.24
C LYS A 269 -16.70 -9.93 -30.13
N ALA A 270 -16.93 -8.88 -29.32
CA ALA A 270 -18.24 -8.28 -29.15
C ALA A 270 -18.78 -7.66 -30.44
N SER A 271 -17.90 -7.10 -31.27
CA SER A 271 -18.26 -6.51 -32.58
C SER A 271 -18.77 -7.54 -33.61
N PHE A 272 -18.52 -8.83 -33.40
CA PHE A 272 -18.92 -9.92 -34.31
C PHE A 272 -20.13 -10.71 -33.79
N MET A 273 -20.68 -10.36 -32.62
CA MET A 273 -21.81 -11.06 -32.02
C MET A 273 -23.15 -10.42 -32.42
N ASN A 274 -24.18 -11.24 -32.54
CA ASN A 274 -25.55 -10.74 -32.72
C ASN A 274 -26.08 -10.07 -31.43
N SER A 275 -27.13 -9.27 -31.57
CA SER A 275 -27.71 -8.47 -30.48
C SER A 275 -28.13 -9.32 -29.27
N GLN A 276 -28.83 -10.44 -29.51
CA GLN A 276 -29.26 -11.35 -28.43
C GLN A 276 -28.10 -12.02 -27.70
N GLY A 277 -27.07 -12.44 -28.42
CA GLY A 277 -25.87 -13.04 -27.83
C GLY A 277 -25.09 -12.04 -26.98
N ARG A 278 -25.06 -10.77 -27.39
CA ARG A 278 -24.45 -9.68 -26.63
C ARG A 278 -25.20 -9.41 -25.33
N VAL A 279 -26.53 -9.31 -25.38
CA VAL A 279 -27.37 -9.11 -24.18
C VAL A 279 -27.17 -10.22 -23.15
N ARG A 280 -27.27 -11.50 -23.56
CA ARG A 280 -27.07 -12.65 -22.67
C ARG A 280 -25.69 -12.66 -22.00
N ARG A 281 -24.66 -12.18 -22.70
CA ARG A 281 -23.32 -12.05 -22.13
C ARG A 281 -23.26 -10.95 -21.08
N ILE A 282 -23.81 -9.77 -21.38
CA ILE A 282 -23.85 -8.64 -20.44
C ILE A 282 -24.59 -9.04 -19.17
N GLU A 283 -25.73 -9.73 -19.29
CA GLU A 283 -26.50 -10.27 -18.15
C GLU A 283 -25.65 -11.23 -17.30
N ARG A 284 -24.98 -12.20 -17.94
CA ARG A 284 -24.11 -13.16 -17.23
C ARG A 284 -22.96 -12.46 -16.52
N GLU A 285 -22.33 -11.48 -17.17
CA GLU A 285 -21.26 -10.68 -16.59
C GLU A 285 -21.75 -9.86 -15.40
N ALA A 286 -22.93 -9.23 -15.50
CA ALA A 286 -23.53 -8.48 -14.40
C ALA A 286 -23.83 -9.38 -13.18
N GLN A 287 -24.30 -10.62 -13.40
CA GLN A 287 -24.50 -11.61 -12.34
C GLN A 287 -23.17 -12.03 -11.68
N ILE A 288 -22.11 -12.23 -12.46
CA ILE A 288 -20.77 -12.53 -11.91
C ILE A 288 -20.29 -11.37 -11.02
N LEU A 289 -20.44 -10.13 -11.49
CA LEU A 289 -20.09 -8.93 -10.73
C LEU A 289 -20.90 -8.78 -9.44
N ALA A 290 -22.17 -9.22 -9.44
CA ALA A 290 -23.02 -9.22 -8.25
C ALA A 290 -22.51 -10.19 -7.16
N ILE A 291 -22.03 -11.37 -7.58
CA ILE A 291 -21.56 -12.43 -6.68
C ILE A 291 -20.16 -12.12 -6.12
N ASP A 292 -19.31 -11.47 -6.91
CA ASP A 292 -17.88 -11.26 -6.59
C ASP A 292 -17.60 -10.04 -5.68
N ASP A 293 -18.65 -9.32 -5.26
CA ASP A 293 -18.60 -8.12 -4.40
C ASP A 293 -17.83 -8.30 -3.08
N GLN A 294 -17.67 -9.55 -2.61
CA GLN A 294 -17.12 -9.85 -1.29
C GLN A 294 -15.67 -10.35 -1.28
N ARG A 295 -15.01 -10.50 -2.43
CA ARG A 295 -13.70 -11.18 -2.50
C ARG A 295 -12.56 -10.23 -2.89
N THR A 296 -11.42 -10.40 -2.21
CA THR A 296 -10.14 -9.83 -2.63
C THR A 296 -9.86 -10.21 -4.07
N HIS A 297 -9.56 -9.23 -4.93
CA HIS A 297 -9.20 -9.49 -6.33
C HIS A 297 -8.06 -10.50 -6.42
N ASP A 298 -8.26 -11.55 -7.22
CA ASP A 298 -7.28 -12.60 -7.52
C ASP A 298 -6.05 -12.05 -8.25
N ILE A 299 -5.09 -12.96 -8.51
CA ILE A 299 -3.90 -12.72 -9.32
C ILE A 299 -4.21 -12.04 -10.65
N PRO A 300 -3.79 -10.76 -10.84
CA PRO A 300 -4.09 -10.06 -12.06
C PRO A 300 -3.30 -10.71 -13.18
N ARG A 301 -3.99 -10.92 -14.28
CA ARG A 301 -3.38 -11.43 -15.50
C ARG A 301 -2.65 -10.26 -16.16
N ARG A 302 -1.40 -10.50 -16.58
CA ARG A 302 -0.67 -9.54 -17.40
C ARG A 302 -1.24 -9.56 -18.81
N ARG A 303 -1.67 -8.40 -19.28
CA ARG A 303 -2.00 -8.19 -20.69
C ARG A 303 -0.89 -7.39 -21.34
N SER A 304 -0.28 -7.97 -22.36
CA SER A 304 0.71 -7.29 -23.21
C SER A 304 0.05 -6.24 -24.09
N GLY A 305 0.83 -5.21 -24.43
CA GLY A 305 0.43 -4.11 -25.31
C GLY A 305 0.07 -2.82 -24.58
N THR A 306 -0.10 -1.75 -25.36
CA THR A 306 -0.39 -0.42 -24.86
C THR A 306 -1.77 -0.34 -24.22
N SER A 307 -1.84 0.12 -22.97
CA SER A 307 -3.10 0.33 -22.27
C SER A 307 -3.01 1.45 -21.24
N HIS A 308 -4.12 2.11 -20.93
CA HIS A 308 -4.15 3.18 -19.93
C HIS A 308 -4.51 2.64 -18.55
N CYS A 309 -3.79 3.09 -17.52
CA CYS A 309 -4.15 2.85 -16.13
C CYS A 309 -5.42 3.63 -15.78
N ARG A 310 -6.43 2.98 -15.18
CA ARG A 310 -7.66 3.67 -14.81
C ARG A 310 -7.54 4.64 -13.63
N GLU A 311 -6.46 4.54 -12.87
CA GLU A 311 -6.32 5.28 -11.61
C GLU A 311 -5.36 6.45 -11.71
N CYS A 312 -4.22 6.26 -12.38
CA CYS A 312 -3.28 7.35 -12.64
C CYS A 312 -3.40 7.92 -14.06
N HIS A 313 -4.23 7.33 -14.93
CA HIS A 313 -4.37 7.70 -16.34
C HIS A 313 -3.09 7.60 -17.18
N ASP A 314 -1.98 7.14 -16.59
CA ASP A 314 -0.74 6.87 -17.29
C ASP A 314 -0.93 5.82 -18.39
N SER A 315 -0.32 6.09 -19.54
CA SER A 315 -0.17 5.10 -20.60
C SER A 315 0.89 4.08 -20.22
N MET A 316 0.52 2.80 -20.29
CA MET A 316 1.39 1.65 -20.06
C MET A 316 1.71 1.04 -21.43
N PRO A 317 2.90 1.28 -22.01
CA PRO A 317 3.21 0.88 -23.38
C PRO A 317 3.47 -0.62 -23.55
N LEU A 318 3.93 -1.30 -22.48
CA LEU A 318 4.37 -2.70 -22.57
C LEU A 318 3.32 -3.69 -22.08
N TYR A 319 2.73 -3.44 -20.92
CA TYR A 319 1.71 -4.29 -20.34
C TYR A 319 0.88 -3.57 -19.28
N ILE A 320 -0.31 -4.09 -19.04
CA ILE A 320 -1.16 -3.69 -17.91
C ILE A 320 -1.60 -4.92 -17.13
N ASN A 321 -1.73 -4.77 -15.81
CA ASN A 321 -2.32 -5.81 -14.98
C ASN A 321 -3.83 -5.69 -15.11
N GLU A 322 -4.53 -6.82 -15.30
CA GLU A 322 -5.99 -6.89 -15.40
C GLU A 322 -6.55 -7.91 -14.41
N CYS A 323 -7.54 -7.52 -13.60
CA CYS A 323 -8.21 -8.45 -12.70
C CYS A 323 -8.99 -9.48 -13.53
N PRO A 324 -8.81 -10.80 -13.28
CA PRO A 324 -9.47 -11.83 -14.05
C PRO A 324 -10.99 -11.92 -13.84
N ARG A 325 -11.51 -11.28 -12.78
CA ARG A 325 -12.95 -11.31 -12.46
C ARG A 325 -13.67 -10.02 -12.83
N CYS A 326 -13.18 -8.87 -12.36
CA CYS A 326 -13.85 -7.59 -12.61
C CYS A 326 -13.30 -6.81 -13.80
N HIS A 327 -12.25 -7.31 -14.49
CA HIS A 327 -11.61 -6.68 -15.65
C HIS A 327 -11.17 -5.22 -15.43
N ILE A 328 -10.91 -4.84 -14.17
CA ILE A 328 -10.25 -3.56 -13.89
C ILE A 328 -8.80 -3.66 -14.40
N ARG A 329 -8.26 -2.56 -14.90
CA ARG A 329 -6.88 -2.45 -15.38
C ARG A 329 -6.13 -1.40 -14.59
N ALA A 330 -4.98 -1.77 -14.04
CA ALA A 330 -4.14 -0.85 -13.30
C ALA A 330 -2.65 -1.08 -13.57
N SER A 331 -1.88 0.00 -13.40
CA SER A 331 -0.43 -0.06 -13.56
C SER A 331 0.20 -0.86 -12.42
N ARG A 332 1.43 -1.33 -12.62
CA ARG A 332 2.22 -1.97 -11.55
C ARG A 332 2.41 -1.07 -10.31
N ARG A 333 2.35 0.25 -10.50
CA ARG A 333 2.50 1.26 -9.43
C ARG A 333 1.23 1.37 -8.57
N ARG A 334 0.07 1.12 -9.20
CA ARG A 334 -1.27 1.21 -8.62
C ARG A 334 -1.82 -0.21 -8.46
N GLN A 335 -1.29 -0.97 -7.49
CA GLN A 335 -1.71 -2.36 -7.34
C GLN A 335 -3.21 -2.46 -7.02
N PHE A 336 -3.86 -3.52 -7.53
CA PHE A 336 -5.31 -3.83 -7.43
C PHE A 336 -5.94 -3.75 -6.04
N SER A 337 -5.09 -3.66 -5.02
CA SER A 337 -5.41 -3.37 -3.63
C SER A 337 -6.30 -2.15 -3.36
N GLN A 338 -6.27 -1.14 -4.24
CA GLN A 338 -7.07 0.09 -4.14
C GLN A 338 -8.34 0.03 -5.00
N LEU A 339 -8.52 -1.03 -5.79
CA LEU A 339 -9.47 -1.05 -6.90
C LEU A 339 -10.84 -1.56 -6.49
N ARG A 340 -11.54 -0.81 -5.64
CA ARG A 340 -13.00 -0.83 -5.60
C ARG A 340 -13.54 0.42 -6.27
N ALA A 341 -13.37 0.53 -7.59
CA ALA A 341 -13.98 1.56 -8.45
C ALA A 341 -14.03 3.01 -7.90
N THR A 342 -13.03 3.42 -7.11
CA THR A 342 -13.03 4.74 -6.47
C THR A 342 -12.30 5.76 -7.31
N ARG A 343 -12.96 6.88 -7.62
CA ARG A 343 -12.28 8.10 -8.04
C ARG A 343 -12.37 9.11 -6.89
N VAL A 344 -11.23 9.68 -6.49
CA VAL A 344 -11.21 10.81 -5.54
C VAL A 344 -11.37 12.08 -6.38
N VAL A 345 -12.44 12.83 -6.13
CA VAL A 345 -12.81 13.99 -6.94
C VAL A 345 -11.97 15.22 -6.56
N PHE A 346 -11.67 15.39 -5.27
CA PHE A 346 -10.88 16.53 -4.76
C PHE A 346 -9.72 16.04 -3.88
N ARG A 347 -8.52 16.58 -4.12
CA ARG A 347 -7.29 16.24 -3.39
C ARG A 347 -7.23 16.93 -2.04
#